data_AF-A0AAD4L8F7-F1
#
_entry.id   AF-A0AAD4L8F7-F1
#
_cell.length_a   1.000
_cell.length_b   1.000
_cell.length_c   1.000
_cell.angle_alpha   90.00
_cell.angle_beta   90.00
_cell.angle_gamma   90.00
#
_symmetry.space_group_name_H-M   'P 1'
#
loop_
_entity.id
_entity.type
_entity.pdbx_description
1 polymer ?
#
loop_
_entity_poly.entity_id
_entity_poly.type
_entity_poly.pdbx_seq_one_letter_code
_entity_poly.pdbx_strand_id
1 'polypeptide(L)'
;MYTLSLLTVLCIPPGVILSTAFVHLLQDAFDRLQDPDVKRYTGIWHWAGLIVLSSLLSIFLVEYISTAYVDHLHSYSSVPSTPESRAYVLQLGIMPHSLVIGFTLALPSGSDFESLAPVISFHQLFEGLSLGIRIAALPAHPDPQQRSTLSWLLALLFALTTPAGILYGLIVAGMLTYAACVEMLAADFVLDATLWRSSKGRQVLALANVRMGAAGMVLLEYVFSPV
;
A
#
# COMPACT_ATOMS: atom_id res chain seq x y z
N MET A 1 13.82 -34.65 13.54
CA MET A 1 13.95 -34.03 12.20
C MET A 1 12.77 -33.09 11.86
N TYR A 2 11.52 -33.47 12.11
CA TYR A 2 10.34 -32.61 11.84
C TYR A 2 10.38 -31.21 12.50
N THR A 3 10.89 -31.10 13.74
CA THR A 3 10.94 -29.83 14.47
C THR A 3 11.89 -28.81 13.85
N LEU A 4 13.02 -29.25 13.27
CA LEU A 4 14.00 -28.35 12.65
C LEU A 4 13.47 -27.83 11.32
N SER A 5 12.90 -28.71 10.49
CA SER A 5 12.29 -28.32 9.20
C SER A 5 11.09 -27.39 9.39
N LEU A 6 10.26 -27.62 10.41
CA LEU A 6 9.11 -26.76 10.73
C LEU A 6 9.56 -25.37 11.23
N LEU A 7 10.61 -25.33 12.08
CA LEU A 7 11.20 -24.09 12.57
C LEU A 7 11.78 -23.26 11.42
N THR A 8 12.53 -23.87 10.51
CA THR A 8 13.06 -23.20 9.33
C THR A 8 11.95 -22.59 8.49
N VAL A 9 10.88 -23.35 8.22
CA VAL A 9 9.74 -22.89 7.42
C VAL A 9 8.97 -21.75 8.10
N LEU A 10 8.89 -21.71 9.43
CA LEU A 10 8.20 -20.64 10.17
C LEU A 10 9.03 -19.35 10.29
N CYS A 11 10.36 -19.46 10.36
CA CYS A 11 11.26 -18.32 10.58
C CYS A 11 11.68 -17.59 9.28
N ILE A 12 11.63 -18.27 8.13
CA ILE A 12 11.98 -17.65 6.84
C ILE A 12 11.05 -16.46 6.48
N PRO A 13 9.71 -16.59 6.55
CA PRO A 13 8.83 -15.51 6.12
C PRO A 13 9.01 -14.18 6.88
N PRO A 14 9.07 -14.16 8.23
CA PRO A 14 9.36 -12.92 8.96
C PRO A 14 10.73 -12.32 8.60
N GLY A 15 11.74 -13.15 8.31
CA GLY A 15 13.06 -12.68 7.89
C GLY A 15 13.06 -11.99 6.53
N VAL A 16 12.33 -12.53 5.55
CA VAL A 16 12.18 -11.92 4.21
C VAL A 16 11.41 -10.60 4.29
N ILE A 17 10.33 -10.56 5.08
CA ILE A 17 9.53 -9.35 5.33
C ILE A 17 10.40 -8.25 5.93
N LEU A 18 11.19 -8.59 6.96
CA LEU A 18 12.10 -7.66 7.62
C LEU A 18 13.19 -7.16 6.65
N SER A 19 13.80 -8.05 5.87
CA SER A 19 14.82 -7.68 4.88
C SER A 19 14.26 -6.77 3.80
N THR A 20 13.06 -7.04 3.28
CA THR A 20 12.40 -6.22 2.25
C THR A 20 12.13 -4.81 2.77
N ALA A 21 11.64 -4.70 4.01
CA ALA A 21 11.40 -3.41 4.65
C ALA A 21 12.67 -2.57 4.82
N PHE A 22 13.79 -3.18 5.24
CA PHE A 22 15.03 -2.45 5.50
C PHE A 22 15.90 -2.19 4.26
N VAL A 23 16.01 -3.16 3.35
CA VAL A 23 16.93 -3.08 2.21
C VAL A 23 16.31 -2.38 1.01
N HIS A 24 15.00 -2.55 0.80
CA HIS A 24 14.35 -1.98 -0.38
C HIS A 24 13.50 -0.78 0.01
N LEU A 25 12.49 -0.96 0.87
CA LEU A 25 11.55 0.12 1.15
C LEU A 25 12.19 1.30 1.88
N LEU A 26 13.00 1.02 2.90
CA LEU A 26 13.67 2.06 3.67
C LEU A 26 14.80 2.72 2.88
N GLN A 27 15.59 1.96 2.10
CA GLN A 27 16.62 2.56 1.25
C GLN A 27 16.02 3.42 0.14
N ASP A 28 15.01 2.93 -0.58
CA ASP A 28 14.32 3.71 -1.62
C ASP A 28 13.74 5.01 -1.05
N ALA A 29 13.18 4.96 0.17
CA ALA A 29 12.70 6.15 0.86
C ALA A 29 13.84 7.12 1.20
N PHE A 30 14.99 6.63 1.68
CA PHE A 30 16.15 7.49 1.94
C PHE A 30 16.74 8.07 0.67
N ASP A 31 16.84 7.31 -0.41
CA ASP A 31 17.39 7.76 -1.68
C ASP A 31 16.51 8.86 -2.29
N ARG A 32 15.18 8.67 -2.28
CA ARG A 32 14.22 9.70 -2.70
C ARG A 32 14.24 10.95 -1.81
N LEU A 33 14.44 10.79 -0.50
CA LEU A 33 14.56 11.93 0.42
C LEU A 33 15.90 12.67 0.28
N GLN A 34 16.93 11.99 -0.20
CA GLN A 34 18.27 12.56 -0.38
C GLN A 34 18.48 13.20 -1.75
N ASP A 35 17.50 13.08 -2.64
CA ASP A 35 17.48 13.72 -3.95
C ASP A 35 17.81 15.23 -3.85
N PRO A 36 18.67 15.76 -4.74
CA PRO A 36 19.11 17.15 -4.71
C PRO A 36 17.96 18.15 -4.69
N ASP A 37 16.86 17.86 -5.37
CA ASP A 37 15.70 18.76 -5.45
C ASP A 37 14.92 18.74 -4.14
N VAL A 38 14.68 17.56 -3.57
CA VAL A 38 14.00 17.43 -2.26
C VAL A 38 14.80 18.14 -1.15
N LYS A 39 16.13 18.01 -1.16
CA LYS A 39 17.03 18.71 -0.22
C LYS A 39 17.00 20.22 -0.35
N ARG A 40 16.77 20.74 -1.56
CA ARG A 40 16.75 22.18 -1.84
C ARG A 40 15.51 22.86 -1.28
N TYR A 41 14.37 22.17 -1.28
CA TYR A 41 13.08 22.72 -0.84
C TYR A 41 12.65 22.27 0.55
N THR A 42 13.11 21.10 1.02
CA THR A 42 12.68 20.52 2.30
C THR A 42 13.86 20.06 3.14
N GLY A 43 13.86 20.41 4.43
CA GLY A 43 14.85 19.94 5.41
C GLY A 43 14.53 18.57 6.01
N ILE A 44 13.54 17.86 5.46
CA ILE A 44 12.89 16.70 6.09
C ILE A 44 13.81 15.48 6.19
N TRP A 45 14.80 15.37 5.31
CA TRP A 45 15.77 14.28 5.27
C TRP A 45 16.57 14.12 6.58
N HIS A 46 16.82 15.22 7.31
CA HIS A 46 17.49 15.16 8.63
C HIS A 46 16.66 14.40 9.68
N TRP A 47 15.33 14.44 9.53
CA TRP A 47 14.38 13.84 10.46
C TRP A 47 13.89 12.47 10.03
N ALA A 48 14.27 12.00 8.82
CA ALA A 48 13.81 10.75 8.25
C ALA A 48 14.05 9.55 9.19
N GLY A 49 15.26 9.43 9.75
CA GLY A 49 15.58 8.39 10.73
C GLY A 49 14.74 8.48 12.01
N LEU A 50 14.45 9.70 12.49
CA LEU A 50 13.60 9.93 13.66
C LEU A 50 12.14 9.56 13.37
N ILE A 51 11.64 9.87 12.18
CA ILE A 51 10.29 9.50 11.72
C ILE A 51 10.17 7.98 11.69
N VAL A 52 11.12 7.28 11.06
CA VAL A 52 11.14 5.81 10.97
C VAL A 52 11.19 5.18 12.37
N LEU A 53 12.07 5.67 13.25
CA LEU A 53 12.16 5.18 14.63
C LEU A 53 10.88 5.44 15.42
N SER A 54 10.28 6.62 15.28
CA SER A 54 9.02 6.98 15.93
C SER A 54 7.87 6.10 15.45
N SER A 55 7.80 5.80 14.14
CA SER A 55 6.81 4.88 13.57
C SER A 55 7.00 3.46 14.10
N LEU A 56 8.24 2.93 14.12
CA LEU A 56 8.52 1.59 14.65
C LEU A 56 8.16 1.46 16.13
N LEU A 57 8.52 2.45 16.96
CA LEU A 57 8.16 2.47 18.38
C LEU A 57 6.66 2.60 18.61
N SER A 58 5.96 3.39 17.78
CA SER A 58 4.51 3.56 17.89
C SER A 58 3.76 2.29 17.49
N ILE A 59 4.17 1.63 16.39
CA ILE A 59 3.59 0.36 15.96
C ILE A 59 3.82 -0.71 17.02
N PHE A 60 5.04 -0.82 17.55
CA PHE A 60 5.37 -1.76 18.62
C PHE A 60 4.55 -1.48 19.90
N LEU A 61 4.36 -0.22 20.27
CA LEU A 61 3.55 0.16 21.43
C LEU A 61 2.08 -0.21 21.23
N VAL A 62 1.51 0.06 20.05
CA VAL A 62 0.13 -0.31 19.72
C VAL A 62 -0.03 -1.82 19.75
N GLU A 63 0.90 -2.57 19.18
CA GLU A 63 0.86 -4.03 19.17
C GLU A 63 1.03 -4.62 20.57
N TYR A 64 1.91 -4.04 21.39
CA TYR A 64 2.06 -4.42 22.80
C TYR A 64 0.78 -4.16 23.59
N ILE A 65 0.20 -2.96 23.50
CA ILE A 65 -1.05 -2.60 24.19
C ILE A 65 -2.19 -3.49 23.69
N SER A 66 -2.30 -3.70 22.38
CA SER A 66 -3.33 -4.55 21.78
C SER A 66 -3.22 -5.98 22.30
N THR A 67 -2.01 -6.55 22.33
CA THR A 67 -1.77 -7.90 22.84
C THR A 67 -2.08 -7.99 24.34
N ALA A 68 -1.59 -7.04 25.13
CA ALA A 68 -1.84 -6.98 26.56
C ALA A 68 -3.34 -6.80 26.88
N TYR A 69 -4.05 -6.01 26.09
CA TYR A 69 -5.49 -5.77 26.23
C TYR A 69 -6.30 -7.01 25.84
N VAL A 70 -5.96 -7.68 24.74
CA VAL A 70 -6.59 -8.93 24.29
C VAL A 70 -6.36 -10.04 25.31
N ASP A 71 -5.14 -10.20 25.84
CA ASP A 71 -4.85 -11.16 26.90
C ASP A 71 -5.62 -10.84 28.19
N HIS A 72 -5.73 -9.55 28.55
CA HIS A 72 -6.52 -9.13 29.71
C HIS A 72 -8.01 -9.45 29.53
N LEU A 73 -8.59 -9.18 28.37
CA LEU A 73 -9.98 -9.55 28.06
C LEU A 73 -10.19 -11.06 28.06
N HIS A 74 -9.23 -11.84 27.57
CA HIS A 74 -9.27 -13.30 27.62
C HIS A 74 -9.12 -13.85 29.04
N SER A 75 -8.47 -13.13 29.96
CA SER A 75 -8.38 -13.52 31.37
C SER A 75 -9.73 -13.43 32.12
N TYR A 76 -10.65 -12.57 31.65
CA TYR A 76 -12.00 -12.41 32.21
C TYR A 76 -13.10 -13.13 31.43
N SER A 77 -12.89 -13.39 30.13
CA SER A 77 -13.88 -14.04 29.28
C SER A 77 -13.84 -15.57 29.47
N SER A 78 -14.90 -16.15 30.03
CA SER A 78 -15.10 -17.60 30.11
C SER A 78 -15.41 -18.26 28.75
N VAL A 79 -15.46 -17.47 27.67
CA VAL A 79 -15.72 -17.93 26.30
C VAL A 79 -14.39 -18.18 25.59
N PRO A 80 -14.03 -19.43 25.28
CA PRO A 80 -12.86 -19.72 24.47
C PRO A 80 -13.05 -19.13 23.07
N SER A 81 -12.08 -18.33 22.60
CA SER A 81 -12.05 -17.93 21.19
C SER A 81 -11.90 -19.19 20.33
N THR A 82 -12.85 -19.42 19.43
CA THR A 82 -12.78 -20.57 18.53
C THR A 82 -11.52 -20.42 17.66
N PRO A 83 -10.85 -21.52 17.28
CA PRO A 83 -9.67 -21.48 16.42
C PRO A 83 -9.92 -20.72 15.11
N GLU A 84 -11.15 -20.77 14.61
CA GLU A 84 -11.62 -20.02 13.44
C GLU A 84 -11.61 -18.51 13.68
N SER A 85 -12.16 -18.03 14.79
CA SER A 85 -12.13 -16.60 15.16
C SER A 85 -10.71 -16.04 15.23
N ARG A 86 -9.73 -16.84 15.69
CA ARG A 86 -8.32 -16.44 15.75
C ARG A 86 -7.73 -16.30 14.35
N ALA A 87 -8.09 -17.19 13.43
CA ALA A 87 -7.69 -17.11 12.03
C ALA A 87 -8.27 -15.84 11.36
N TYR A 88 -9.55 -15.54 11.61
CA TYR A 88 -10.21 -14.35 11.09
C TYR A 88 -9.57 -13.04 11.60
N VAL A 89 -9.33 -12.93 12.91
CA VAL A 89 -8.73 -11.72 13.50
C VAL A 89 -7.32 -11.49 12.96
N LEU A 90 -6.51 -12.55 12.88
CA LEU A 90 -5.16 -12.45 12.34
C LEU A 90 -5.19 -12.03 10.86
N GLN A 91 -6.10 -12.59 10.08
CA GLN A 91 -6.17 -12.26 8.67
C GLN A 91 -6.73 -10.86 8.42
N LEU A 92 -7.63 -10.37 9.28
CA LEU A 92 -8.05 -8.97 9.32
C LEU A 92 -6.89 -8.01 9.63
N GLY A 93 -5.85 -8.45 10.35
CA GLY A 93 -4.63 -7.66 10.54
C GLY A 93 -3.74 -7.60 9.29
N ILE A 94 -3.69 -8.68 8.51
CA ILE A 94 -2.83 -8.80 7.31
C ILE A 94 -3.47 -8.14 6.07
N MET A 95 -4.80 -8.24 5.92
CA MET A 95 -5.51 -7.74 4.73
C MET A 95 -5.29 -6.24 4.45
N PRO A 96 -5.38 -5.32 5.43
CA PRO A 96 -5.11 -3.89 5.18
C PRO A 96 -3.69 -3.62 4.70
N HIS A 97 -2.70 -4.39 5.19
CA HIS A 97 -1.30 -4.24 4.77
C HIS A 97 -1.13 -4.62 3.31
N SER A 98 -1.63 -5.79 2.90
CA SER A 98 -1.56 -6.24 1.50
C SER A 98 -2.38 -5.36 0.54
N LEU A 99 -3.42 -4.68 1.04
CA LEU A 99 -4.18 -3.69 0.26
C LEU A 99 -3.37 -2.42 0.01
N VAL A 100 -2.69 -1.92 1.03
CA VAL A 100 -1.78 -0.76 0.89
C VAL A 100 -0.62 -1.10 -0.04
N ILE A 101 -0.03 -2.30 0.08
CA ILE A 101 1.00 -2.79 -0.85
C ILE A 101 0.49 -2.82 -2.30
N GLY A 102 -0.72 -3.31 -2.53
CA GLY A 102 -1.34 -3.31 -3.86
C GLY A 102 -1.54 -1.89 -4.40
N PHE A 103 -2.04 -0.98 -3.55
CA PHE A 103 -2.22 0.42 -3.91
C PHE A 103 -0.89 1.09 -4.28
N THR A 104 0.17 0.87 -3.49
CA THR A 104 1.49 1.47 -3.77
C THR A 104 2.12 0.93 -5.03
N LEU A 105 1.89 -0.34 -5.40
CA LEU A 105 2.37 -0.90 -6.67
C LEU A 105 1.71 -0.28 -7.92
N ALA A 106 0.54 0.35 -7.77
CA ALA A 106 -0.15 1.00 -8.89
C ALA A 106 0.42 2.39 -9.25
N LEU A 107 1.32 2.93 -8.44
CA LEU A 107 1.80 4.33 -8.57
C LEU A 107 3.12 4.48 -9.36
N PRO A 108 4.15 3.62 -9.20
CA PRO A 108 5.41 3.77 -9.90
C PRO A 108 5.30 3.53 -11.40
N SER A 109 6.19 4.16 -12.17
CA SER A 109 6.35 3.96 -13.61
C SER A 109 7.82 3.73 -13.97
N GLY A 110 8.10 3.13 -15.13
CA GLY A 110 9.47 2.91 -15.62
C GLY A 110 10.32 2.02 -14.72
N SER A 111 11.58 2.41 -14.50
CA SER A 111 12.58 1.66 -13.73
C SER A 111 12.19 1.42 -12.27
N ASP A 112 11.40 2.33 -11.68
CA ASP A 112 10.94 2.19 -10.29
C ASP A 112 9.97 1.01 -10.14
N PHE A 113 9.12 0.79 -11.15
CA PHE A 113 8.25 -0.39 -11.18
C PHE A 113 9.06 -1.67 -11.41
N GLU A 114 10.03 -1.63 -12.33
CA GLU A 114 10.89 -2.79 -12.64
C GLU A 114 11.71 -3.28 -11.43
N SER A 115 12.13 -2.35 -10.56
CA SER A 115 12.82 -2.68 -9.30
C SER A 115 11.85 -3.12 -8.20
N LEU A 116 10.74 -2.39 -8.00
CA LEU A 116 9.84 -2.61 -6.86
C LEU A 116 8.95 -3.86 -7.03
N ALA A 117 8.49 -4.14 -8.25
CA ALA A 117 7.52 -5.22 -8.48
C ALA A 117 8.07 -6.63 -8.14
N PRO A 118 9.31 -7.02 -8.51
CA PRO A 118 9.87 -8.32 -8.13
C PRO A 118 10.05 -8.48 -6.62
N VAL A 119 10.52 -7.42 -5.95
CA VAL A 119 10.76 -7.40 -4.50
C VAL A 119 9.46 -7.60 -3.72
N ILE A 120 8.42 -6.83 -4.07
CA ILE A 120 7.11 -6.94 -3.43
C ILE A 120 6.42 -8.26 -3.77
N SER A 121 6.60 -8.79 -4.99
CA SER A 121 6.10 -10.12 -5.35
C SER A 121 6.72 -11.21 -4.46
N PHE A 122 8.01 -11.10 -4.18
CA PHE A 122 8.71 -12.01 -3.26
C PHE A 122 8.22 -11.84 -1.82
N HIS A 123 8.05 -10.60 -1.34
CA HIS A 123 7.45 -10.33 -0.03
C HIS A 123 6.06 -10.96 0.12
N GLN A 124 5.18 -10.72 -0.86
CA GLN A 124 3.80 -11.23 -0.85
C GLN A 124 3.75 -12.76 -0.90
N LEU A 125 4.73 -13.41 -1.54
CA LEU A 125 4.89 -14.86 -1.51
C LEU A 125 5.14 -15.37 -0.07
N PHE A 126 6.00 -14.71 0.69
CA PHE A 126 6.32 -15.12 2.06
C PHE A 126 5.19 -14.79 3.05
N GLU A 127 4.50 -13.67 2.88
CA GLU A 127 3.27 -13.41 3.64
C GLU A 127 2.20 -14.49 3.37
N GLY A 128 2.05 -14.92 2.11
CA GLY A 128 1.13 -16.00 1.73
C GLY A 128 1.55 -17.36 2.29
N LEU A 129 2.85 -17.68 2.31
CA LEU A 129 3.39 -18.89 2.91
C LEU A 129 3.16 -18.92 4.43
N SER A 130 3.41 -17.80 5.11
CA SER A 130 3.14 -17.61 6.54
C SER A 130 1.66 -17.86 6.86
N LEU A 131 0.75 -17.30 6.06
CA LEU A 131 -0.69 -17.55 6.18
C LEU A 131 -1.02 -19.04 5.97
N GLY A 132 -0.45 -19.68 4.95
CA GLY A 132 -0.66 -21.09 4.66
C GLY A 132 -0.26 -22.03 5.80
N ILE A 133 0.89 -21.76 6.45
CA ILE A 133 1.34 -22.53 7.62
C ILE A 133 0.37 -22.38 8.79
N ARG A 134 -0.19 -21.17 9.00
CA ARG A 134 -1.15 -20.91 10.08
C ARG A 134 -2.51 -21.55 9.82
N ILE A 135 -2.99 -21.55 8.58
CA ILE A 135 -4.20 -22.28 8.17
C ILE A 135 -4.00 -23.78 8.37
N ALA A 136 -2.83 -24.32 8.00
CA ALA A 136 -2.49 -25.73 8.20
C ALA A 136 -2.43 -26.13 9.69
N ALA A 137 -2.07 -25.19 10.58
CA ALA A 137 -2.02 -25.39 12.01
C ALA A 137 -3.40 -25.32 12.72
N LEU A 138 -4.49 -25.02 12.00
CA LEU A 138 -5.82 -25.00 12.58
C LEU A 138 -6.25 -26.41 13.05
N PRO A 139 -6.84 -26.53 14.26
CA PRO A 139 -7.34 -27.79 14.77
C PRO A 139 -8.47 -28.34 13.90
N ALA A 140 -8.70 -29.65 13.98
CA ALA A 140 -9.75 -30.32 13.20
C ALA A 140 -11.13 -29.76 13.58
N HIS A 141 -11.86 -29.25 12.59
CA HIS A 141 -13.24 -28.82 12.76
C HIS A 141 -14.17 -30.04 12.76
N PRO A 142 -15.25 -30.06 13.58
CA PRO A 142 -16.23 -31.15 13.60
C PRO A 142 -16.85 -31.45 12.23
N ASP A 143 -17.05 -30.40 11.43
CA ASP A 143 -17.46 -30.48 10.03
C ASP A 143 -16.22 -30.26 9.10
N PRO A 144 -15.75 -31.29 8.38
CA PRO A 144 -14.60 -31.18 7.49
C PRO A 144 -14.87 -30.29 6.25
N GLN A 145 -16.13 -30.17 5.82
CA GLN A 145 -16.50 -29.32 4.68
C GLN A 145 -16.39 -27.83 5.05
N GLN A 146 -16.80 -27.47 6.26
CA GLN A 146 -16.66 -26.11 6.79
C GLN A 146 -15.19 -25.69 6.92
N ARG A 147 -14.31 -26.58 7.42
CA ARG A 147 -12.86 -26.32 7.50
C ARG A 147 -12.22 -26.07 6.14
N SER A 148 -12.56 -26.90 5.15
CA SER A 148 -12.05 -26.76 3.78
C SER A 148 -12.50 -25.43 3.18
N THR A 149 -13.79 -25.11 3.31
CA THR A 149 -14.37 -23.86 2.83
C THR A 149 -13.71 -22.65 3.49
N LEU A 150 -13.50 -22.67 4.81
CA LEU A 150 -12.80 -21.61 5.52
C LEU A 150 -11.37 -21.45 4.99
N SER A 151 -10.61 -22.54 4.88
CA SER A 151 -9.22 -22.50 4.39
C SER A 151 -9.12 -21.88 2.98
N TRP A 152 -10.01 -22.27 2.08
CA TRP A 152 -10.10 -21.71 0.73
C TRP A 152 -10.56 -20.25 0.73
N LEU A 153 -11.55 -19.90 1.55
CA LEU A 153 -12.01 -18.53 1.69
C LEU A 153 -10.88 -17.61 2.17
N LEU A 154 -10.15 -18.02 3.19
CA LEU A 154 -9.00 -17.27 3.71
C LEU A 154 -7.92 -17.14 2.61
N ALA A 155 -7.57 -18.22 1.91
CA ALA A 155 -6.60 -18.14 0.82
C ALA A 155 -7.03 -17.19 -0.32
N LEU A 156 -8.31 -17.25 -0.71
CA LEU A 156 -8.88 -16.40 -1.76
C LEU A 156 -8.93 -14.93 -1.35
N LEU A 157 -9.34 -14.63 -0.11
CA LEU A 157 -9.35 -13.27 0.41
C LEU A 157 -7.96 -12.64 0.35
N PHE A 158 -6.92 -13.37 0.77
CA PHE A 158 -5.53 -12.91 0.66
C PHE A 158 -5.11 -12.68 -0.79
N ALA A 159 -5.37 -13.65 -1.68
CA ALA A 159 -4.98 -13.56 -3.09
C ALA A 159 -5.66 -12.41 -3.84
N LEU A 160 -6.89 -12.04 -3.47
CA LEU A 160 -7.65 -10.96 -4.10
C LEU A 160 -7.35 -9.59 -3.52
N THR A 161 -6.78 -9.51 -2.32
CA THR A 161 -6.56 -8.24 -1.63
C THR A 161 -5.52 -7.35 -2.34
N THR A 162 -4.38 -7.90 -2.78
CA THR A 162 -3.35 -7.12 -3.49
C THR A 162 -3.84 -6.65 -4.87
N PRO A 163 -4.46 -7.49 -5.73
CA PRO A 163 -5.10 -7.02 -6.96
C PRO A 163 -6.18 -5.96 -6.73
N ALA A 164 -6.97 -6.08 -5.66
CA ALA A 164 -7.96 -5.06 -5.30
C ALA A 164 -7.30 -3.72 -4.93
N GLY A 165 -6.17 -3.75 -4.21
CA GLY A 165 -5.36 -2.56 -3.94
C GLY A 165 -4.82 -1.91 -5.22
N ILE A 166 -4.31 -2.71 -6.17
CA ILE A 166 -3.83 -2.21 -7.47
C ILE A 166 -4.97 -1.55 -8.24
N LEU A 167 -6.12 -2.24 -8.33
CA LEU A 167 -7.31 -1.72 -8.99
C LEU A 167 -7.77 -0.39 -8.35
N TYR A 168 -7.78 -0.32 -7.03
CA TYR A 168 -8.10 0.90 -6.31
C TYR A 168 -7.13 2.04 -6.64
N GLY A 169 -5.82 1.78 -6.67
CA GLY A 169 -4.82 2.77 -7.09
C GLY A 169 -5.04 3.29 -8.51
N LEU A 170 -5.34 2.40 -9.46
CA LEU A 170 -5.66 2.78 -10.84
C LEU A 170 -6.96 3.59 -10.95
N ILE A 171 -7.99 3.25 -10.16
CA ILE A 171 -9.24 4.02 -10.11
C ILE A 171 -8.96 5.42 -9.57
N VAL A 172 -8.20 5.55 -8.48
CA VAL A 172 -7.88 6.85 -7.89
C VAL A 172 -7.10 7.71 -8.89
N ALA A 173 -6.10 7.14 -9.58
CA ALA A 173 -5.37 7.84 -10.63
C ALA A 173 -6.29 8.32 -11.76
N GLY A 174 -7.17 7.44 -12.26
CA GLY A 174 -8.14 7.79 -13.30
C GLY A 174 -9.16 8.84 -12.86
N MET A 175 -9.63 8.77 -11.61
CA MET A 175 -10.56 9.76 -11.03
C MET A 175 -9.92 11.14 -10.92
N LEU A 176 -8.63 11.22 -10.59
CA LEU A 176 -7.91 12.50 -10.57
C LEU A 176 -7.80 13.10 -11.98
N THR A 177 -7.50 12.28 -12.99
CA THR A 177 -7.50 12.72 -14.39
C THR A 177 -8.89 13.18 -14.83
N TYR A 178 -9.93 12.43 -14.49
CA TYR A 178 -11.32 12.80 -14.80
C TYR A 178 -11.72 14.11 -14.10
N ALA A 179 -11.39 14.28 -12.82
CA ALA A 179 -11.66 15.51 -12.08
C ALA A 179 -10.99 16.72 -12.74
N ALA A 180 -9.72 16.60 -13.14
CA ALA A 180 -9.03 17.65 -13.88
C ALA A 180 -9.71 17.97 -15.23
N CYS A 181 -10.18 16.95 -15.96
CA CYS A 181 -10.96 17.16 -17.19
C CYS A 181 -12.30 17.85 -16.94
N VAL A 182 -13.02 17.49 -15.88
CA VAL A 182 -14.32 18.09 -15.52
C VAL A 182 -14.14 19.53 -15.05
N GLU A 183 -13.13 19.82 -14.22
CA GLU A 183 -12.81 21.19 -13.82
C GLU A 183 -12.47 22.05 -15.04
N MET A 184 -11.66 21.55 -15.97
CA MET A 184 -11.37 22.25 -17.22
C MET A 184 -12.63 22.48 -18.08
N LEU A 185 -13.53 21.50 -18.14
CA LEU A 185 -14.80 21.60 -18.87
C LEU A 185 -15.77 22.62 -18.23
N ALA A 186 -15.84 22.60 -16.90
CA ALA A 186 -16.81 23.34 -16.11
C ALA A 186 -16.39 24.78 -15.82
N ALA A 187 -15.09 25.03 -15.58
CA ALA A 187 -14.59 26.36 -15.23
C ALA A 187 -14.39 27.28 -16.44
N ASP A 188 -13.96 26.75 -17.61
CA ASP A 188 -13.38 27.62 -18.65
C ASP A 188 -13.90 27.44 -20.09
N PHE A 189 -14.49 26.30 -20.49
CA PHE A 189 -14.72 26.06 -21.93
C PHE A 189 -16.16 25.78 -22.35
N VAL A 190 -16.91 24.95 -21.63
CA VAL A 190 -18.23 24.47 -22.14
C VAL A 190 -19.41 25.07 -21.39
N LEU A 191 -19.27 25.35 -20.09
CA LEU A 191 -20.37 25.92 -19.29
C LEU A 191 -20.32 27.44 -19.16
N ASP A 192 -19.20 28.09 -19.50
CA ASP A 192 -19.11 29.56 -19.50
C ASP A 192 -19.67 30.16 -20.81
N ALA A 193 -20.96 30.52 -20.77
CA ALA A 193 -21.64 31.19 -21.88
C ALA A 193 -21.04 32.56 -22.24
N THR A 194 -20.28 33.20 -21.34
CA THR A 194 -19.61 34.47 -21.60
C THR A 194 -18.36 34.29 -22.46
N LEU A 195 -17.63 33.19 -22.26
CA LEU A 195 -16.41 32.85 -22.99
C LEU A 195 -16.74 32.37 -24.41
N TRP A 196 -17.80 31.58 -24.60
CA TRP A 196 -18.26 31.13 -25.93
C TRP A 196 -18.78 32.28 -26.82
N ARG A 197 -19.37 33.31 -26.22
CA ARG A 197 -19.85 34.50 -26.95
C ARG A 197 -18.78 35.59 -27.10
N SER A 198 -17.60 35.39 -26.50
CA SER A 198 -16.50 36.34 -26.56
C SER A 198 -15.79 36.32 -27.92
N SER A 199 -14.95 37.32 -28.18
CA SER A 199 -14.20 37.40 -29.43
C SER A 199 -13.23 36.21 -29.57
N LYS A 200 -13.00 35.77 -30.81
CA LYS A 200 -12.06 34.66 -31.10
C LYS A 200 -10.70 34.83 -30.44
N GLY A 201 -10.23 36.07 -30.25
CA GLY A 201 -8.98 36.37 -29.54
C GLY A 201 -8.99 35.97 -28.06
N ARG A 202 -10.11 36.16 -27.35
CA ARG A 202 -10.23 35.75 -25.93
C ARG A 202 -10.30 34.23 -25.77
N GLN A 203 -10.99 33.55 -26.70
CA GLN A 203 -11.01 32.08 -26.74
C GLN A 203 -9.62 31.50 -27.02
N VAL A 204 -8.88 32.09 -27.96
CA VAL A 204 -7.49 31.71 -28.24
C VAL A 204 -6.58 31.96 -27.03
N LEU A 205 -6.78 33.07 -26.30
CA LEU A 205 -6.02 33.37 -25.09
C LEU A 205 -6.30 32.39 -23.96
N ALA A 206 -7.56 31.97 -23.76
CA ALA A 206 -7.91 30.94 -22.78
C ALA A 206 -7.24 29.59 -23.09
N LEU A 207 -7.27 29.16 -24.36
CA LEU A 207 -6.53 27.98 -24.81
C LEU A 207 -5.01 28.12 -24.64
N ALA A 208 -4.46 29.32 -24.88
CA ALA A 208 -3.04 29.58 -24.65
C ALA A 208 -2.67 29.47 -23.16
N ASN A 209 -3.52 29.95 -22.25
CA ASN A 209 -3.30 29.84 -20.80
C ASN A 209 -3.31 28.38 -20.32
N VAL A 210 -4.26 27.57 -20.77
CA VAL A 210 -4.27 26.12 -20.45
C VAL A 210 -3.00 25.44 -20.95
N ARG A 211 -2.58 25.73 -22.19
CA ARG A 211 -1.32 25.20 -22.75
C ARG A 211 -0.10 25.67 -21.97
N MET A 212 -0.07 26.92 -21.51
CA MET A 212 1.01 27.43 -20.66
C MET A 212 1.02 26.74 -19.29
N GLY A 213 -0.14 26.48 -18.69
CA GLY A 213 -0.25 25.73 -17.43
C GLY A 213 0.26 24.29 -17.58
N ALA A 214 -0.17 23.59 -18.64
CA ALA A 214 0.33 22.27 -18.98
C ALA A 214 1.83 22.26 -19.27
N ALA A 215 2.33 23.22 -20.06
CA ALA A 215 3.75 23.38 -20.35
C ALA A 215 4.56 23.69 -19.08
N GLY A 216 3.99 24.47 -18.15
CA GLY A 216 4.59 24.74 -16.85
C GLY A 216 4.72 23.47 -16.01
N MET A 217 3.67 22.63 -15.95
CA MET A 217 3.73 21.33 -15.26
C MET A 217 4.76 20.39 -15.89
N VAL A 218 4.82 20.31 -17.24
CA VAL A 218 5.83 19.52 -17.96
C VAL A 218 7.24 20.07 -17.73
N LEU A 219 7.41 21.39 -17.66
CA LEU A 219 8.70 22.01 -17.35
C LEU A 219 9.12 21.71 -15.91
N LEU A 220 8.20 21.78 -14.95
CA LEU A 220 8.47 21.41 -13.56
C LEU A 220 8.86 19.93 -13.47
N GLU A 221 8.14 19.04 -14.17
CA GLU A 221 8.50 17.64 -14.27
C GLU A 221 9.89 17.47 -14.90
N TYR A 222 10.22 18.16 -15.99
CA TYR A 222 11.55 18.08 -16.61
C TYR A 222 12.67 18.66 -15.72
N VAL A 223 12.40 19.70 -14.95
CA VAL A 223 13.37 20.33 -14.04
C VAL A 223 13.61 19.48 -12.79
N PHE A 224 12.60 18.75 -12.32
CA PHE A 224 12.63 17.97 -11.08
C PHE A 224 12.60 16.45 -11.29
N SER A 225 12.64 15.97 -12.53
CA SER A 225 12.78 14.55 -12.86
C SER A 225 14.27 14.24 -12.94
N PRO A 226 14.80 13.38 -12.06
CA PRO A 226 16.18 12.93 -12.17
C PRO A 226 16.31 12.09 -13.45
N VAL A 227 17.27 12.47 -14.30
CA VAL A 227 17.74 11.68 -15.45
C VAL A 227 18.49 10.45 -14.97
#